data_AF-A0A158FMH2-F1
#
_entry.id   AF-A0A158FMH2-F1
#
_cell.length_a   1.000
_cell.length_b   1.000
_cell.length_c   1.000
_cell.angle_alpha   90.00
_cell.angle_beta   90.00
_cell.angle_gamma   90.00
#
_symmetry.space_group_name_H-M   'P 1'
#
loop_
_entity.id
_entity.type
_entity.pdbx_description
1 polymer ?
#
loop_
_entity_poly.entity_id
_entity_poly.type
_entity_poly.pdbx_seq_one_letter_code
_entity_poly.pdbx_strand_id
1 'polypeptide(L)' 'MSTETNQPEDGKPVEHSDNEKSKLPERDDENRKQAPNDRPGKQSGEGEAPVG' A
#
# COMPACT_ATOMS: atom_id res chain seq x y z
N MET A 1 38.98 1.90 -3.12
CA MET A 1 37.54 1.70 -3.43
C MET A 1 37.25 0.23 -3.22
N SER A 2 37.11 -0.20 -1.97
CA SER A 2 36.76 -1.59 -1.68
C SER A 2 35.24 -1.68 -1.69
N THR A 3 34.72 -2.40 -2.67
CA THR A 3 33.31 -2.71 -2.83
C THR A 3 32.86 -3.53 -1.64
N GLU A 4 32.16 -2.88 -0.71
CA GLU A 4 31.43 -3.55 0.37
C GLU A 4 30.19 -4.23 -0.23
N THR A 5 30.43 -5.33 -0.94
CA THR A 5 29.38 -6.27 -1.31
C THR A 5 28.94 -6.96 -0.03
N ASN A 6 27.75 -6.62 0.45
CA ASN A 6 26.94 -7.48 1.34
C ASN A 6 26.71 -8.82 0.61
N GLN A 7 27.73 -9.69 0.58
CA GLN A 7 27.56 -11.07 0.19
C GLN A 7 27.12 -11.83 1.44
N PRO A 8 25.93 -12.45 1.45
CA PRO A 8 25.55 -13.31 2.55
C PRO A 8 26.54 -14.48 2.60
N GLU A 9 27.31 -14.54 3.69
CA GLU A 9 28.33 -15.54 3.97
C GLU A 9 27.77 -16.96 3.74
N ASP A 10 28.57 -17.79 3.08
CA ASP A 10 28.29 -19.14 2.60
C ASP A 10 27.19 -19.94 3.34
N GLY A 11 26.10 -20.23 2.62
CA GLY A 11 25.27 -21.43 2.78
C GLY A 11 24.49 -21.60 4.08
N LYS A 12 24.58 -20.67 5.03
CA LYS A 12 23.76 -20.74 6.24
C LYS A 12 22.33 -20.38 5.87
N PRO A 13 21.33 -21.22 6.19
CA PRO A 13 19.94 -20.83 6.00
C PRO A 13 19.71 -19.53 6.78
N VAL A 14 19.18 -18.51 6.09
CA VAL A 14 18.81 -17.25 6.72
C VAL A 14 17.52 -17.50 7.49
N GLU A 15 17.58 -17.29 8.79
CA GLU A 15 16.40 -17.39 9.66
C GLU A 15 15.51 -16.17 9.46
N HIS A 16 14.38 -16.35 8.78
CA HIS A 16 13.38 -15.32 8.61
C HIS A 16 12.39 -15.34 9.79
N SER A 17 12.13 -14.19 10.40
CA SER A 17 11.15 -14.06 11.48
C SER A 17 9.72 -13.91 10.95
N ASP A 18 9.32 -14.74 9.98
CA ASP A 18 8.00 -14.69 9.35
C ASP A 18 6.96 -15.46 10.18
N ASN A 19 6.76 -15.02 11.43
CA ASN A 19 5.81 -15.59 12.37
C ASN A 19 4.56 -14.69 12.53
N GLU A 20 3.64 -15.07 13.42
CA GLU A 20 2.39 -14.33 13.66
C GLU A 20 2.61 -12.85 14.05
N LYS A 21 3.76 -12.50 14.64
CA LYS A 21 4.12 -11.12 14.99
C LYS A 21 4.50 -10.28 13.77
N SER A 22 4.87 -10.91 12.66
CA SER A 22 5.18 -10.25 11.39
C SER A 22 3.99 -10.17 10.46
N LYS A 23 2.83 -10.71 10.86
CA LYS A 23 1.60 -10.60 10.08
C LYS A 23 1.19 -9.13 9.99
N LEU A 24 1.07 -8.63 8.76
CA LEU A 24 0.50 -7.30 8.53
C LEU A 24 -0.92 -7.25 9.12
N PRO A 25 -1.33 -6.12 9.71
CA PRO A 25 -2.69 -5.94 10.19
C PRO A 25 -3.71 -6.20 9.07
N GLU A 26 -4.92 -6.58 9.47
CA GLU A 26 -6.03 -6.64 8.54
C GLU A 26 -6.22 -5.28 7.86
N ARG A 27 -6.39 -5.31 6.55
CA ARG A 27 -6.55 -4.13 5.72
C ARG A 27 -7.89 -4.22 5.04
N ASP A 28 -8.75 -3.24 5.30
CA ASP A 28 -10.05 -3.07 4.63
C ASP A 28 -9.85 -2.59 3.19
N ASP A 29 -9.27 -3.46 2.37
CA ASP A 29 -8.94 -3.20 0.96
C ASP A 29 -10.16 -3.40 0.04
N GLU A 30 -11.37 -3.52 0.58
CA GLU A 30 -12.63 -3.59 -0.20
C GLU A 30 -12.74 -2.39 -1.14
N ASN A 31 -12.40 -1.20 -0.64
CA ASN A 31 -12.40 0.04 -1.42
C ASN A 31 -11.21 0.16 -2.38
N ARG A 32 -10.19 -0.69 -2.26
CA ARG A 32 -9.02 -0.70 -3.15
C ARG A 32 -9.34 -1.30 -4.54
N LYS A 33 -10.49 -1.96 -4.67
CA LYS A 33 -11.00 -2.47 -5.95
C LYS A 33 -11.88 -1.45 -6.69
N GLN A 34 -12.12 -0.28 -6.11
CA GLN A 34 -12.96 0.75 -6.70
C GLN A 34 -12.25 1.39 -7.90
N ALA A 35 -12.88 1.34 -9.06
CA ALA A 35 -12.51 2.16 -10.20
C ALA A 35 -12.86 3.63 -9.91
N PRO A 36 -12.21 4.61 -10.56
CA PRO A 36 -12.58 6.03 -10.46
C PRO A 36 -14.07 6.31 -10.78
N ASN A 37 -14.71 5.41 -11.54
CA ASN A 37 -16.11 5.48 -11.90
C ASN A 37 -17.07 4.85 -10.87
N ASP A 38 -16.58 4.05 -9.92
CA ASP A 38 -17.42 3.40 -8.90
C ASP A 38 -17.88 4.40 -7.83
N ARG A 39 -17.08 5.45 -7.62
CA ARG A 39 -17.40 6.62 -6.79
C ARG A 39 -17.14 7.89 -7.59
N PRO A 40 -18.02 8.21 -8.56
CA PRO A 40 -17.88 9.47 -9.28
C PRO A 40 -17.94 10.62 -8.26
N GLY A 41 -17.14 11.66 -8.51
CA GLY A 41 -17.14 12.86 -7.69
C GLY A 41 -18.49 13.57 -7.71
N LYS A 42 -18.55 14.72 -7.03
CA LYS A 42 -19.75 15.55 -7.01
C LYS A 42 -20.13 16.03 -8.40
N GLN A 43 -21.43 16.11 -8.66
CA GLN A 43 -21.91 16.63 -9.94
C GLN A 43 -21.57 18.12 -10.06
N SER A 44 -21.28 18.59 -11.27
CA SER A 44 -21.09 20.03 -11.51
C SER A 44 -22.32 20.80 -11.01
N GLY A 45 -22.10 21.83 -10.18
CA GLY A 45 -23.17 22.56 -9.47
C GLY A 45 -23.51 22.07 -8.06
N GLU A 46 -23.02 20.91 -7.61
CA GLU A 46 -23.28 20.40 -6.26
C GLU A 46 -22.40 21.14 -5.24
N GLY A 47 -22.97 22.14 -4.55
CA GLY A 47 -22.26 22.99 -3.59
C GLY A 47 -21.82 24.35 -4.15
N GLU A 48 -22.16 24.65 -5.41
CA GLU A 48 -21.97 25.99 -5.96
C GLU A 48 -23.05 26.94 -5.42
N ALA A 49 -22.62 28.11 -4.95
CA ALA A 49 -23.54 29.12 -4.42
C ALA A 49 -24.45 29.67 -5.55
N PRO A 50 -25.75 29.90 -5.30
CA PRO A 50 -26.64 30.44 -6.30
C PRO A 50 -26.17 31.83 -6.72
N VAL A 51 -25.97 32.03 -8.01
CA VAL A 51 -25.74 33.35 -8.59
C VAL A 51 -27.11 34.01 -8.80
N GLY A 52 -27.44 34.98 -7.96
CA GLY A 52 -28.71 35.72 -7.98
C GLY A 52 -28.49 37.18 -7.65
#